data_AF-A0A5C9EX39-F1
#
_entry.id   AF-A0A5C9EX39-F1
#
_cell.length_a   1.000
_cell.length_b   1.000
_cell.length_c   1.000
_cell.angle_alpha   90.00
_cell.angle_beta   90.00
_cell.angle_gamma   90.00
#
_symmetry.space_group_name_H-M   'P 1'
#
loop_
_entity.id
_entity.type
_entity.pdbx_description
1 polymer ?
#
loop_
_entity_poly.entity_id
_entity_poly.type
_entity_poly.pdbx_seq_one_letter_code
_entity_poly.pdbx_strand_id
1 'polypeptide(L)' 'MRENYCYYCGEELNLGEFIRQNYHLSREYLITLWDHPAVEFLCCGCFRSEALKQKNLEFKGKVE' A
#
# COMPACT_ATOMS: atom_id res chain seq x y z
N MET A 1 -4.88 -9.56 14.94
CA MET A 1 -4.80 -8.91 13.62
C MET A 1 -3.72 -7.87 13.73
N ARG A 2 -2.71 -7.92 12.87
CA ARG A 2 -1.51 -7.07 12.95
C ARG A 2 -1.83 -5.63 12.52
N GLU A 3 -1.23 -4.66 13.23
CA GLU A 3 -1.15 -3.27 12.77
C GLU A 3 -0.03 -3.15 11.74
N ASN A 4 -0.35 -2.61 10.56
CA ASN A 4 0.63 -2.38 9.51
C ASN A 4 0.79 -0.89 9.27
N TYR A 5 2.03 -0.50 8.99
CA TYR A 5 2.42 0.86 8.69
C TYR A 5 3.10 0.89 7.33
N CYS A 6 2.99 2.02 6.64
CA CYS A 6 3.72 2.25 5.41
C CYS A 6 5.21 2.14 5.69
N TYR A 7 5.89 1.25 4.99
CA TYR A 7 7.32 0.99 5.17
C TYR A 7 8.18 2.24 4.93
N TYR A 8 7.73 3.18 4.09
CA TYR A 8 8.50 4.37 3.74
C TYR A 8 8.22 5.60 4.62
N CYS A 9 6.95 5.88 4.95
CA CYS A 9 6.59 7.09 5.67
C CYS A 9 6.08 6.85 7.11
N GLY A 10 5.88 5.59 7.51
CA GLY A 10 5.36 5.23 8.83
C GLY A 10 3.88 5.53 9.05
N GLU A 11 3.14 5.95 8.01
CA GLU A 11 1.69 6.17 8.08
C GLU A 11 0.96 4.86 8.41
N GLU A 12 0.01 4.91 9.34
CA GLU A 12 -0.82 3.76 9.69
C GLU A 12 -1.68 3.34 8.50
N LEU A 13 -1.70 2.04 8.21
CA LEU A 13 -2.49 1.49 7.11
C LEU A 13 -3.73 0.79 7.66
N ASN A 14 -4.87 1.06 7.01
CA ASN A 14 -6.14 0.45 7.37
C ASN A 14 -6.42 -0.80 6.52
N LEU A 15 -6.61 -1.96 7.17
CA LEU A 15 -6.93 -3.21 6.48
C LEU A 15 -8.21 -3.12 5.63
N GLY A 16 -9.23 -2.42 6.13
CA GLY A 16 -10.49 -2.23 5.39
C GLY A 16 -10.28 -1.46 4.09
N GLU A 17 -9.47 -0.39 4.13
CA GLU A 17 -9.09 0.35 2.93
C GLU A 17 -8.23 -0.47 1.99
N PHE A 18 -7.26 -1.21 2.52
CA PHE A 18 -6.44 -2.14 1.74
C PHE A 18 -7.30 -3.17 0.99
N ILE A 19 -8.27 -3.78 1.66
CA ILE A 19 -9.21 -4.71 1.03
C ILE A 19 -10.04 -4.01 -0.04
N ARG A 20 -10.58 -2.82 0.26
CA ARG A 20 -11.41 -2.04 -0.67
C ARG A 20 -10.63 -1.67 -1.94
N GLN A 21 -9.37 -1.27 -1.82
CA GLN A 21 -8.52 -0.91 -2.97
C GLN A 21 -8.11 -2.12 -3.80
N ASN A 22 -8.05 -3.31 -3.19
CA ASN A 22 -7.64 -4.56 -3.84
C ASN A 22 -8.83 -5.52 -4.06
N TYR A 23 -10.03 -4.99 -4.28
CA TYR A 23 -11.30 -5.75 -4.39
C TYR A 23 -11.31 -6.84 -5.48
N HIS A 24 -10.35 -6.83 -6.40
CA HIS A 24 -10.18 -7.83 -7.45
C HIS A 24 -9.51 -9.12 -6.95
N LEU A 25 -9.01 -9.15 -5.72
CA LEU A 25 -8.42 -10.31 -5.05
C LEU A 25 -9.40 -10.87 -4.00
N SER A 26 -9.22 -12.14 -3.62
CA SER A 26 -10.05 -12.72 -2.55
C SER A 26 -9.72 -12.11 -1.20
N ARG A 27 -10.75 -11.96 -0.36
CA ARG A 27 -10.62 -11.37 0.97
C ARG A 27 -9.67 -12.19 1.86
N GLU A 28 -9.76 -13.52 1.76
CA GLU A 28 -8.94 -14.46 2.53
C GLU A 28 -7.46 -14.33 2.16
N TYR A 29 -7.17 -14.16 0.86
CA TYR A 29 -5.82 -13.92 0.39
C TYR A 29 -5.27 -12.58 0.93
N LEU A 30 -6.07 -11.52 0.86
CA LEU A 30 -5.69 -10.19 1.35
C LEU A 30 -5.42 -10.18 2.86
N ILE A 31 -6.24 -10.86 3.66
CA ILE A 31 -6.02 -11.01 5.10
C ILE A 31 -4.74 -11.82 5.37
N THR A 32 -4.52 -12.91 4.63
CA THR A 32 -3.30 -13.73 4.76
C THR A 32 -2.05 -12.91 4.46
N LEU A 33 -2.10 -12.09 3.39
CA LEU A 33 -1.00 -11.21 3.02
C LEU A 33 -0.76 -10.14 4.09
N TRP A 34 -1.83 -9.53 4.61
CA TRP A 34 -1.76 -8.50 5.64
C TRP A 34 -1.07 -8.97 6.93
N ASP A 35 -1.38 -10.18 7.36
CA ASP A 35 -0.78 -10.76 8.57
C ASP A 35 0.58 -11.44 8.30
N HIS A 36 1.05 -11.49 7.05
CA HIS A 36 2.32 -12.16 6.71
C HIS A 36 3.53 -11.33 7.21
N PRO A 37 4.44 -11.92 8.02
CA PRO A 37 5.52 -11.16 8.66
C PRO A 37 6.59 -10.65 7.69
N ALA A 38 6.77 -11.33 6.54
CA ALA A 38 7.75 -10.94 5.53
C ALA A 38 7.22 -9.94 4.48
N VAL A 39 5.97 -9.46 4.62
CA VAL A 39 5.39 -8.49 3.68
C VAL A 39 5.48 -7.09 4.27
N GLU A 40 5.99 -6.18 3.46
CA GLU A 40 6.01 -4.74 3.73
C GLU A 40 4.98 -4.05 2.84
N PHE A 41 4.23 -3.11 3.42
CA PHE A 41 3.16 -2.40 2.73
C PHE A 41 3.55 -0.94 2.49
N LEU A 42 3.01 -0.35 1.42
CA LEU A 42 3.16 1.06 1.12
C LEU A 42 1.79 1.74 1.07
N CYS A 43 1.69 2.96 1.60
CA CYS A 43 0.52 3.79 1.36
C CYS A 43 0.46 4.19 -0.12
N CYS A 44 -0.71 4.65 -0.59
CA CYS A 44 -0.92 4.98 -2.00
C CYS A 44 0.09 6.02 -2.53
N GLY A 45 0.48 6.99 -1.70
CA GLY A 45 1.45 8.03 -2.06
C GLY A 45 2.85 7.46 -2.29
N CYS A 46 3.34 6.63 -1.37
CA CYS A 46 4.64 5.97 -1.49
C CYS A 46 4.64 4.95 -2.63
N PHE A 47 3.59 4.13 -2.76
CA PHE A 47 3.46 3.18 -3.87
C PHE A 47 3.49 3.87 -5.24
N ARG A 48 2.73 4.96 -5.40
CA ARG A 48 2.72 5.73 -6.64
C ARG A 48 4.07 6.37 -6.94
N SER A 49 4.73 6.92 -5.93
CA SER A 49 6.09 7.49 -6.09
C SER A 49 7.09 6.43 -6.52
N GLU A 50 7.03 5.24 -5.92
CA GLU A 50 7.90 4.12 -6.26
C GLU A 50 7.63 3.59 -7.67
N ALA A 51 6.36 3.41 -8.04
CA ALA A 51 5.97 2.97 -9.38
C ALA A 51 6.40 3.97 -10.49
N LEU A 52 6.43 5.26 -10.19
CA LEU A 52 6.89 6.30 -11.12
C LEU A 52 8.41 6.29 -11.28
N LYS A 53 9.16 6.14 -10.17
CA LYS A 53 10.62 5.96 -10.22
C LYS A 53 11.02 4.78 -11.09
N GLN A 54 10.36 3.63 -10.92
CA GLN A 54 10.64 2.43 -11.72
C GLN A 54 10.38 2.64 -13.23
N LYS A 55 9.52 3.58 -13.59
CA LYS A 55 9.20 3.94 -14.98
C LYS A 55 9.99 5.13 -15.50
N ASN A 56 10.94 5.67 -14.73
CA ASN A 56 11.64 6.94 -15.03
C ASN A 56 10.66 8.11 -15.30
N LEU A 57 9.54 8.14 -14.59
CA LEU A 57 8.55 9.21 -14.67
C LEU A 57 8.56 10.03 -13.38
N GLU A 58 8.35 11.34 -13.50
CA GLU A 58 8.20 12.23 -12.33
C GLU A 58 6.73 12.54 -12.07
N PHE A 59 6.32 12.56 -10.80
CA PHE A 59 4.96 12.90 -10.41
C PHE A 59 4.74 14.42 -10.55
N LYS A 60 3.98 14.85 -11.56
CA LYS A 60 3.56 16.25 -11.76
C LYS A 60 2.20 16.58 -11.12
N GLY A 61 1.89 16.01 -9.96
CA GLY A 61 0.65 16.30 -9.24
C GLY A 61 0.85 17.43 -8.23
N LYS A 62 0.27 18.61 -8.49
CA LYS A 62 0.02 19.60 -7.44
C LYS A 62 -1.01 19.02 -6.47
N VAL A 63 -0.67 18.95 -5.20
CA VAL A 63 -1.68 18.88 -4.13
C VAL A 63 -2.17 20.32 -3.98
N GLU A 64 -3.33 20.61 -4.55
CA GLU A 64 -4.11 21.83 -4.28
C GLU A 64 -5.11 21.56 -3.15
#